data_AF-A0AAI8VMU6-F1
#
_entry.id   AF-A0AAI8VMU6-F1
#
_cell.length_a   1.000
_cell.length_b   1.000
_cell.length_c   1.000
_cell.angle_alpha   90.00
_cell.angle_beta   90.00
_cell.angle_gamma   90.00
#
_symmetry.space_group_name_H-M   'P 1'
#
loop_
_entity.id
_entity.type
_entity.pdbx_description
1 polymer ?
#
loop_
_entity_poly.entity_id
_entity_poly.type
_entity_poly.pdbx_seq_one_letter_code
_entity_poly.pdbx_strand_id
1 'polypeptide(L)'
;MPTVKEGDIKDKKLIEMDRPEPHTVYKAEVEGFGKVFYKEAFAGNGPEDQYELLGNEVESYRMTVGKSVGPEFLAIIVDDKKKPVGFLAKLIKGASEPGRGDLDKCVEKLEAFHEAGLLYGNDLKRDQFVKDKDGDIWLIDYEYAQASNDKAQMKREVAKLRKVF
;
A
#
# COMPACT_ATOMS: atom_id res chain seq x y z
N MET A 1 -15.75 6.07 5.12
CA MET A 1 -14.96 6.10 3.88
C MET A 1 -15.86 5.74 2.71
N PRO A 2 -15.59 6.29 1.51
CA PRO A 2 -16.29 5.90 0.29
C PRO A 2 -16.10 4.41 -0.03
N THR A 3 -17.09 3.83 -0.71
CA THR A 3 -17.03 2.46 -1.26
C THR A 3 -17.34 2.49 -2.75
N VAL A 4 -16.67 1.65 -3.52
CA VAL A 4 -16.90 1.47 -4.97
C VAL A 4 -17.27 0.01 -5.23
N LYS A 5 -18.26 -0.24 -6.09
CA LYS A 5 -18.56 -1.62 -6.49
C LYS A 5 -17.53 -2.10 -7.51
N GLU A 6 -17.07 -3.33 -7.37
CA GLU A 6 -16.08 -3.92 -8.27
C GLU A 6 -16.50 -3.82 -9.76
N GLY A 7 -17.79 -4.07 -10.07
CA GLY A 7 -18.33 -4.01 -11.43
C GLY A 7 -18.37 -2.61 -12.06
N ASP A 8 -18.24 -1.54 -11.25
CA ASP A 8 -18.24 -0.15 -11.75
C ASP A 8 -16.84 0.29 -12.25
N ILE A 9 -15.82 -0.55 -12.06
CA ILE A 9 -14.42 -0.24 -12.35
C ILE A 9 -14.08 -0.68 -13.77
N LYS A 10 -13.84 0.31 -14.64
CA LYS A 10 -13.60 0.12 -16.07
C LYS A 10 -12.11 0.27 -16.41
N ASP A 11 -11.74 -0.21 -17.60
CA ASP A 11 -10.40 -0.05 -18.18
C ASP A 11 -9.24 -0.53 -17.28
N LYS A 12 -9.46 -1.64 -16.56
CA LYS A 12 -8.43 -2.28 -15.72
C LYS A 12 -7.23 -2.68 -16.59
N LYS A 13 -6.08 -2.06 -16.32
CA LYS A 13 -4.80 -2.47 -16.91
C LYS A 13 -3.92 -3.03 -15.80
N LEU A 14 -3.57 -4.30 -15.94
CA LEU A 14 -2.63 -4.96 -15.04
C LEU A 14 -1.33 -4.16 -15.01
N ILE A 15 -0.84 -3.87 -13.82
CA ILE A 15 0.54 -3.46 -13.65
C ILE A 15 1.30 -4.77 -13.47
N GLU A 16 2.04 -5.20 -14.49
CA GLU A 16 2.88 -6.39 -14.37
C GLU A 16 3.79 -6.21 -13.17
N MET A 17 3.60 -7.07 -12.17
CA MET A 17 4.52 -7.22 -11.06
C MET A 17 5.31 -8.49 -11.34
N ASP A 18 6.63 -8.44 -11.18
CA ASP A 18 7.55 -9.57 -11.38
C ASP A 18 7.37 -10.70 -10.35
N ARG A 19 6.24 -10.73 -9.63
CA ARG A 19 5.96 -11.67 -8.56
C ARG A 19 4.54 -12.25 -8.64
N PRO A 20 4.38 -13.55 -8.40
CA PRO A 20 3.10 -14.14 -8.06
C PRO A 20 2.77 -13.79 -6.59
N GLU A 21 2.30 -12.57 -6.34
CA GLU A 21 1.78 -12.15 -5.03
C GLU A 21 0.28 -12.54 -4.92
N PRO A 22 -0.25 -12.72 -3.70
CA PRO A 22 -1.66 -13.06 -3.49
C PRO A 22 -2.63 -11.96 -3.93
N HIS A 23 -2.15 -10.75 -4.22
CA HIS A 23 -3.00 -9.65 -4.64
C HIS A 23 -2.54 -9.10 -5.98
N THR A 24 -3.50 -8.78 -6.84
CA THR A 24 -3.20 -8.24 -8.17
C THR A 24 -3.37 -6.73 -8.16
N VAL A 25 -2.38 -6.06 -8.73
CA VAL A 25 -2.32 -4.60 -8.79
C VAL A 25 -2.64 -4.11 -10.21
N TYR A 26 -3.51 -3.12 -10.30
CA TYR A 26 -3.95 -2.54 -11.55
C TYR A 26 -3.85 -1.02 -11.51
N LYS A 27 -3.77 -0.44 -12.72
CA LYS A 27 -4.13 0.95 -12.98
C LYS A 27 -5.52 0.95 -13.60
N ALA A 28 -6.38 1.84 -13.14
CA ALA A 28 -7.73 1.98 -13.66
C ALA A 28 -8.15 3.45 -13.73
N GLU A 29 -9.26 3.71 -14.43
CA GLU A 29 -9.98 4.97 -14.36
C GLU A 29 -11.35 4.70 -13.74
N VAL A 30 -11.65 5.37 -12.63
CA VAL A 30 -12.88 5.15 -11.85
C VAL A 30 -13.67 6.45 -11.82
N GLU A 31 -14.96 6.37 -12.15
CA GLU A 31 -15.87 7.52 -12.13
C GLU A 31 -15.87 8.17 -10.73
N GLY A 32 -15.75 9.50 -10.70
CA GLY A 32 -15.64 10.27 -9.45
C GLY A 32 -14.24 10.29 -8.80
N PHE A 33 -13.32 9.40 -9.19
CA PHE A 33 -11.94 9.35 -8.64
C PHE A 33 -10.84 9.60 -9.68
N GLY A 34 -11.15 9.47 -10.98
CA GLY A 34 -10.18 9.62 -12.06
C GLY A 34 -9.22 8.43 -12.13
N LYS A 35 -7.96 8.69 -12.48
CA LYS A 35 -6.92 7.64 -12.59
C LYS A 35 -6.40 7.22 -11.22
N VAL A 36 -6.49 5.92 -10.93
CA VAL A 36 -6.19 5.34 -9.62
C VAL A 36 -5.25 4.13 -9.72
N PHE A 37 -4.58 3.86 -8.61
CA PHE A 37 -4.02 2.56 -8.28
C PHE A 37 -5.10 1.71 -7.62
N TYR A 38 -5.06 0.43 -7.90
CA TYR A 38 -6.11 -0.51 -7.57
C TYR A 38 -5.48 -1.83 -7.12
N LYS A 39 -5.80 -2.31 -5.91
CA LYS A 39 -5.35 -3.63 -5.43
C LYS A 39 -6.57 -4.47 -5.07
N GLU A 40 -6.66 -5.65 -5.68
CA GLU A 40 -7.69 -6.67 -5.45
C GLU A 40 -7.08 -7.84 -4.68
N ALA A 41 -7.76 -8.27 -3.61
CA ALA A 41 -7.60 -9.65 -3.15
C ALA A 41 -8.38 -10.56 -4.11
N PHE A 42 -7.79 -11.67 -4.58
CA PHE A 42 -8.37 -12.54 -5.62
C PHE A 42 -9.89 -12.68 -5.46
N ALA A 43 -10.62 -12.18 -6.45
CA ALA A 43 -12.09 -12.16 -6.52
C ALA A 43 -12.75 -13.45 -6.02
N GLY A 44 -13.03 -13.52 -4.71
CA GLY A 44 -13.82 -14.59 -4.10
C GLY A 44 -13.15 -15.96 -3.93
N ASN A 45 -11.95 -16.21 -4.47
CA ASN A 45 -11.35 -17.56 -4.54
C ASN A 45 -9.97 -17.70 -3.85
N GLY A 46 -9.48 -16.65 -3.20
CA GLY A 46 -8.26 -16.70 -2.40
C GLY A 46 -8.47 -17.42 -1.05
N PRO A 47 -7.42 -18.03 -0.47
CA PRO A 47 -7.45 -18.56 0.90
C PRO A 47 -7.79 -17.46 1.93
N GLU A 48 -8.35 -17.84 3.09
CA GLU A 48 -8.87 -16.92 4.12
C GLU A 48 -7.84 -15.89 4.59
N ASP A 49 -6.57 -16.28 4.64
CA ASP A 49 -5.43 -15.43 4.99
C ASP A 49 -5.28 -14.21 4.07
N GLN A 50 -5.68 -14.29 2.81
CA GLN A 50 -5.62 -13.14 1.88
C GLN A 50 -6.59 -12.01 2.25
N TYR A 51 -7.74 -12.35 2.84
CA TYR A 51 -8.70 -11.34 3.32
C TYR A 51 -8.21 -10.67 4.61
N GLU A 52 -7.48 -11.42 5.45
CA GLU A 52 -6.83 -10.85 6.64
C GLU A 52 -5.72 -9.88 6.23
N LEU A 53 -4.87 -10.27 5.27
CA LEU A 53 -3.82 -9.42 4.69
C LEU A 53 -4.39 -8.13 4.08
N LEU A 54 -5.47 -8.24 3.29
CA LEU A 54 -6.17 -7.06 2.77
C LEU A 54 -6.74 -6.20 3.90
N GLY A 55 -7.33 -6.82 4.92
CA GLY A 55 -7.88 -6.13 6.09
C GLY A 55 -6.81 -5.33 6.85
N ASN A 56 -5.64 -5.92 7.07
CA ASN A 56 -4.48 -5.27 7.69
C ASN A 56 -4.00 -4.08 6.86
N GLU A 57 -3.92 -4.24 5.54
CA GLU A 57 -3.48 -3.16 4.66
C GLU A 57 -4.47 -1.99 4.68
N VAL A 58 -5.78 -2.27 4.58
CA VAL A 58 -6.83 -1.26 4.66
C VAL A 58 -6.79 -0.52 6.00
N GLU A 59 -6.64 -1.21 7.12
CA GLU A 59 -6.55 -0.56 8.43
C GLU A 59 -5.28 0.28 8.57
N SER A 60 -4.16 -0.18 8.02
CA SER A 60 -2.91 0.58 8.00
C SER A 60 -3.02 1.87 7.18
N TYR A 61 -3.68 1.82 6.02
CA TYR A 61 -4.00 3.03 5.27
C TYR A 61 -4.90 3.99 6.07
N ARG A 62 -5.88 3.46 6.82
CA ARG A 62 -6.75 4.29 7.68
C ARG A 62 -5.99 4.99 8.78
N MET A 63 -5.04 4.31 9.42
CA MET A 63 -4.21 4.86 10.49
C MET A 63 -3.18 5.91 9.98
N THR A 64 -2.88 5.88 8.68
CA THR A 64 -1.91 6.77 8.02
C THR A 64 -2.55 7.89 7.19
N VAL A 65 -3.89 7.99 7.15
CA VAL A 65 -4.61 9.09 6.48
C VAL A 65 -4.09 10.44 6.97
N GLY A 66 -3.72 11.30 6.02
CA GLY A 66 -3.23 12.66 6.29
C GLY A 66 -1.78 12.74 6.80
N LYS A 67 -1.06 11.62 6.93
CA LYS A 67 0.32 11.56 7.44
C LYS A 67 1.39 11.50 6.35
N SER A 68 0.98 11.58 5.08
CA SER A 68 1.87 11.55 3.91
C SER A 68 2.85 10.37 3.90
N VAL A 69 2.41 9.19 4.35
CA VAL A 69 3.24 7.98 4.43
C VAL A 69 3.25 7.20 3.11
N GLY A 70 2.05 6.93 2.59
CA GLY A 70 1.86 6.27 1.30
C GLY A 70 0.87 7.00 0.41
N PRO A 71 0.48 6.37 -0.71
CA PRO A 71 -0.54 6.90 -1.59
C PRO A 71 -1.83 7.22 -0.82
N GLU A 72 -2.52 8.28 -1.24
CA GLU A 72 -3.79 8.65 -0.64
C GLU A 72 -4.82 7.53 -0.82
N PHE A 73 -5.36 7.01 0.29
CA PHE A 73 -6.42 6.02 0.26
C PHE A 73 -7.76 6.67 -0.13
N LEU A 74 -8.41 6.14 -1.17
CA LEU A 74 -9.59 6.77 -1.77
C LEU A 74 -10.89 6.06 -1.39
N ALA A 75 -10.94 4.74 -1.49
CA ALA A 75 -12.16 3.97 -1.26
C ALA A 75 -11.89 2.49 -1.01
N ILE A 76 -12.85 1.81 -0.38
CA ILE A 76 -12.87 0.34 -0.32
C ILE A 76 -13.64 -0.19 -1.52
N ILE A 77 -13.17 -1.26 -2.13
CA ILE A 77 -13.89 -1.95 -3.20
C ILE A 77 -14.71 -3.07 -2.59
N VAL A 78 -15.97 -3.18 -3.01
CA VAL A 78 -16.88 -4.22 -2.53
C VAL A 78 -17.49 -5.03 -3.67
N ASP A 79 -17.75 -6.31 -3.39
CA ASP A 79 -18.52 -7.19 -4.27
C ASP A 79 -20.03 -6.84 -4.26
N ASP A 80 -20.83 -7.57 -5.04
CA ASP A 80 -22.30 -7.40 -5.09
C ASP A 80 -23.00 -7.64 -3.74
N LYS A 81 -22.35 -8.37 -2.82
CA LYS A 81 -22.83 -8.64 -1.45
C LYS A 81 -22.29 -7.63 -0.44
N LYS A 82 -21.62 -6.56 -0.90
CA LYS A 82 -20.98 -5.52 -0.09
C LYS A 82 -19.81 -6.01 0.78
N LYS A 83 -19.19 -7.13 0.44
CA LYS A 83 -17.97 -7.61 1.11
C LYS A 83 -16.75 -6.88 0.54
N PRO A 84 -15.80 -6.44 1.39
CA PRO A 84 -14.53 -5.89 0.90
C PRO A 84 -13.76 -6.91 0.06
N VAL A 85 -13.37 -6.50 -1.14
CA VAL A 85 -12.55 -7.32 -2.06
C VAL A 85 -11.28 -6.59 -2.52
N GLY A 86 -11.10 -5.33 -2.11
CA GLY A 86 -9.90 -4.56 -2.42
C GLY A 86 -9.97 -3.14 -1.88
N PHE A 87 -9.02 -2.30 -2.29
CA PHE A 87 -9.11 -0.85 -2.13
C PHE A 87 -8.61 -0.04 -3.35
N LEU A 88 -9.02 1.22 -3.38
CA LEU A 88 -8.52 2.25 -4.29
C LEU A 88 -7.54 3.15 -3.55
N ALA A 89 -6.41 3.42 -4.19
CA ALA A 89 -5.46 4.43 -3.76
C ALA A 89 -5.07 5.34 -4.93
N LYS A 90 -4.56 6.53 -4.63
CA LYS A 90 -4.14 7.48 -5.65
C LYS A 90 -2.98 6.93 -6.46
N LEU A 91 -3.06 7.08 -7.77
CA LEU A 91 -1.98 6.64 -8.66
C LEU A 91 -0.73 7.51 -8.46
N ILE A 92 0.39 6.87 -8.13
CA ILE A 92 1.71 7.52 -8.13
C ILE A 92 2.18 7.70 -9.57
N LYS A 93 2.42 8.95 -9.98
CA LYS A 93 2.83 9.27 -11.36
C LYS A 93 4.34 9.13 -11.51
N GLY A 94 4.78 8.45 -12.57
CA GLY A 94 6.20 8.22 -12.84
C GLY A 94 6.87 7.38 -11.75
N ALA A 95 6.13 6.42 -11.21
CA ALA A 95 6.60 5.47 -10.21
C ALA A 95 7.91 4.81 -10.67
N SER A 96 8.92 4.86 -9.80
CA SER A 96 10.23 4.24 -9.98
C SER A 96 10.74 3.75 -8.62
N GLU A 97 11.66 2.77 -8.64
CA GLU A 97 12.31 2.32 -7.41
C GLU A 97 13.26 3.42 -6.87
N PRO A 98 13.28 3.71 -5.56
CA PRO A 98 14.23 4.65 -4.99
C PRO A 98 15.67 4.16 -5.11
N GLY A 99 16.60 5.11 -5.29
CA GLY A 99 18.03 4.83 -5.32
C GLY A 99 18.69 5.00 -3.94
N ARG A 100 20.01 4.75 -3.86
CA ARG A 100 20.78 4.94 -2.62
C ARG A 100 20.68 6.34 -2.03
N GLY A 101 20.60 7.37 -2.88
CA GLY A 101 20.46 8.77 -2.46
C GLY A 101 19.09 9.10 -1.85
N ASP A 102 18.11 8.21 -1.97
CA ASP A 102 16.75 8.40 -1.45
C ASP A 102 16.57 7.77 -0.05
N LEU A 103 17.61 7.14 0.53
CA LEU A 103 17.54 6.41 1.80
C LEU A 103 16.94 7.26 2.93
N ASP A 104 17.37 8.50 3.11
CA ASP A 104 16.90 9.33 4.22
C ASP A 104 15.40 9.64 4.07
N LYS A 105 14.91 9.86 2.84
CA LYS A 105 13.47 10.01 2.58
C LYS A 105 12.70 8.72 2.85
N CYS A 106 13.25 7.56 2.51
CA CYS A 106 12.64 6.26 2.85
C CYS A 106 12.56 6.05 4.37
N VAL A 107 13.61 6.45 5.11
CA VAL A 107 13.61 6.41 6.58
C VAL A 107 12.54 7.33 7.13
N GLU A 108 12.42 8.57 6.64
CA GLU A 108 11.38 9.51 7.08
C GLU A 108 9.96 8.94 6.89
N LYS A 109 9.70 8.25 5.77
CA LYS A 109 8.39 7.62 5.52
C LYS A 109 8.13 6.45 6.47
N LEU A 110 9.14 5.64 6.75
CA LEU A 110 9.04 4.57 7.73
C LEU A 110 8.82 5.11 9.16
N GLU A 111 9.51 6.19 9.53
CA GLU A 111 9.32 6.82 10.84
C GLU A 111 7.93 7.44 10.97
N ALA A 112 7.40 8.08 9.92
CA ALA A 112 6.02 8.55 9.91
C ALA A 112 4.99 7.39 10.01
N PHE A 113 5.31 6.22 9.45
CA PHE A 113 4.54 4.99 9.66
C PHE A 113 4.58 4.53 11.13
N HIS A 114 5.75 4.58 11.75
CA HIS A 114 5.94 4.27 13.18
C HIS A 114 5.21 5.23 14.10
N GLU A 115 5.19 6.52 13.76
CA GLU A 115 4.42 7.55 14.47
C GLU A 115 2.91 7.33 14.35
N ALA A 116 2.46 6.60 13.32
CA ALA A 116 1.08 6.15 13.23
C ALA A 116 0.75 4.96 14.16
N GLY A 117 1.72 4.46 14.92
CA GLY A 117 1.54 3.32 15.83
C GLY A 117 1.55 1.99 15.09
N LEU A 118 2.28 1.90 13.98
CA LEU A 118 2.41 0.70 13.16
C LEU A 118 3.87 0.26 13.09
N LEU A 119 4.08 -1.06 13.06
CA LEU A 119 5.30 -1.70 12.56
C LEU A 119 5.01 -2.22 11.16
N TYR A 120 5.99 -2.19 10.26
CA TYR A 120 5.84 -2.75 8.92
C TYR A 120 5.73 -4.28 8.95
N GLY A 121 6.36 -4.93 9.93
CA GLY A 121 6.09 -6.31 10.33
C GLY A 121 6.87 -7.39 9.57
N ASN A 122 7.20 -7.20 8.29
CA ASN A 122 7.99 -8.15 7.49
C ASN A 122 9.43 -7.66 7.19
N ASP A 123 10.16 -8.36 6.33
CA ASP A 123 11.46 -7.89 5.83
C ASP A 123 11.27 -6.74 4.83
N LEU A 124 11.25 -5.53 5.38
CA LEU A 124 11.23 -4.27 4.64
C LEU A 124 12.40 -4.22 3.65
N LYS A 125 12.06 -4.06 2.37
CA LYS A 125 12.97 -4.00 1.23
C LYS A 125 12.78 -2.68 0.47
N ARG A 126 13.73 -2.38 -0.42
CA ARG A 126 13.72 -1.15 -1.23
C ARG A 126 12.53 -1.04 -2.18
N ASP A 127 12.04 -2.17 -2.67
CA ASP A 127 10.88 -2.28 -3.56
C ASP A 127 9.53 -1.98 -2.86
N GLN A 128 9.52 -1.90 -1.53
CA GLN A 128 8.35 -1.45 -0.74
C GLN A 128 8.21 0.06 -0.66
N PHE A 129 9.06 0.77 -1.39
CA PHE A 129 9.03 2.20 -1.54
C PHE A 129 8.93 2.54 -3.02
N VAL A 130 8.13 3.56 -3.31
CA VAL A 130 7.98 4.09 -4.67
C VAL A 130 8.40 5.54 -4.66
N LYS A 131 9.29 5.90 -5.58
CA LYS A 131 9.61 7.29 -5.91
C LYS A 131 8.74 7.76 -7.05
N ASP A 132 8.11 8.91 -6.88
CA ASP A 132 7.34 9.54 -7.94
C ASP A 132 8.17 10.45 -8.85
N LYS A 133 7.56 10.97 -9.91
CA LYS A 133 8.22 11.83 -10.90
C LYS A 133 8.78 13.14 -10.32
N ASP A 134 8.25 13.59 -9.17
CA ASP A 134 8.65 14.83 -8.50
C ASP A 134 9.72 14.56 -7.44
N GLY A 135 10.03 13.28 -7.18
CA GLY A 135 11.09 12.84 -6.29
C GLY A 135 10.62 12.60 -4.85
N ASP A 136 9.30 12.55 -4.61
CA ASP A 136 8.75 12.16 -3.33
C ASP A 136 8.72 10.63 -3.18
N ILE A 137 8.81 10.17 -1.94
CA ILE A 137 8.81 8.75 -1.57
C ILE A 137 7.49 8.37 -0.93
N TRP A 138 6.99 7.19 -1.28
CA TRP A 138 5.76 6.61 -0.75
C TRP A 138 6.03 5.18 -0.29
N LEU A 139 5.72 4.86 0.97
CA LEU A 139 5.74 3.48 1.47
C LEU A 139 4.46 2.77 0.99
N ILE A 140 4.58 1.52 0.53
CA ILE A 140 3.45 0.73 0.00
C ILE A 140 3.40 -0.68 0.64
N ASP A 141 2.38 -1.46 0.25
CA ASP A 141 2.17 -2.88 0.63
C ASP A 141 2.18 -3.11 2.15
N TYR A 142 1.13 -2.65 2.82
CA TYR A 142 1.01 -2.70 4.30
C TYR A 142 0.39 -4.00 4.84
N GLU A 143 0.29 -5.04 4.03
CA GLU A 143 -0.50 -6.24 4.36
C GLU A 143 0.00 -7.02 5.60
N TYR A 144 1.30 -6.89 5.89
CA TYR A 144 1.93 -7.49 7.07
C TYR A 144 2.10 -6.52 8.25
N ALA A 145 1.61 -5.29 8.11
CA ALA A 145 1.75 -4.28 9.14
C ALA A 145 0.98 -4.66 10.41
N GLN A 146 1.50 -4.24 11.55
CA GLN A 146 0.96 -4.58 12.87
C GLN A 146 0.86 -3.32 13.72
N ALA A 147 -0.28 -3.13 14.38
CA ALA A 147 -0.44 -2.09 15.38
C ALA A 147 0.50 -2.34 16.56
N SER A 148 1.44 -1.42 16.81
CA SER A 148 2.43 -1.54 17.86
C SER A 148 3.10 -0.18 18.14
N ASN A 149 3.47 0.02 19.41
CA ASN A 149 4.28 1.16 19.85
C ASN A 149 5.66 0.73 20.36
N ASP A 150 6.09 -0.49 20.03
CA ASP A 150 7.40 -1.02 20.45
C ASP A 150 8.54 -0.25 19.77
N LYS A 151 9.09 0.73 20.49
CA LYS A 151 10.19 1.57 20.04
C LYS A 151 11.47 0.78 19.74
N ALA A 152 11.68 -0.38 20.34
CA ALA A 152 12.83 -1.22 20.03
C ALA A 152 12.65 -1.90 18.67
N GLN A 153 11.45 -2.35 18.33
CA GLN A 153 11.14 -2.89 17.01
C GLN A 153 11.21 -1.82 15.91
N MET A 154 10.64 -0.64 16.15
CA MET A 154 10.70 0.49 15.22
C MET A 154 12.16 0.85 14.84
N LYS A 155 13.04 0.94 15.85
CA LYS A 155 14.49 1.14 15.62
C LYS A 155 15.14 0.01 14.83
N ARG A 156 14.69 -1.24 15.03
CA ARG A 156 15.19 -2.39 14.27
C ARG A 156 14.77 -2.31 12.79
N GLU A 157 13.54 -1.91 12.49
CA GLU A 157 13.08 -1.74 11.10
C GLU A 157 13.90 -0.65 10.38
N VAL A 158 14.14 0.50 11.02
CA VAL A 158 15.02 1.55 10.46
C VAL A 158 16.44 1.02 10.24
N ALA A 159 17.00 0.28 11.20
CA ALA A 159 18.34 -0.29 11.06
C ALA A 159 18.43 -1.37 9.96
N LYS A 160 17.36 -2.15 9.74
CA LYS A 160 17.25 -3.08 8.61
C LYS A 160 17.16 -2.33 7.27
N LEU A 161 16.34 -1.28 7.20
CA LEU A 161 16.17 -0.46 6.00
C LEU A 161 17.52 0.10 5.50
N ARG A 162 18.33 0.62 6.41
CA ARG A 162 19.67 1.15 6.07
C ARG A 162 20.63 0.11 5.48
N LYS A 163 20.36 -1.19 5.63
CA LYS A 163 21.19 -2.27 5.07
C LYS A 163 20.76 -2.72 3.67
N VAL A 164 19.54 -2.38 3.25
CA VAL A 164 18.99 -2.78 1.94
C VAL A 164 19.13 -1.69 0.87
N PHE A 165 19.68 -0.53 1.24
CA PHE A 165 20.12 0.55 0.35
C PHE A 165 21.64 0.49 0.20
#